data_AF-A0A9E6BKK9-F1
#
_entry.id   AF-A0A9E6BKK9-F1
#
_cell.length_a   1.000
_cell.length_b   1.000
_cell.length_c   1.000
_cell.angle_alpha   90.00
_cell.angle_beta   90.00
_cell.angle_gamma   90.00
#
_symmetry.space_group_name_H-M   'P 1'
#
loop_
_entity.id
_entity.type
_entity.pdbx_description
1 polymer ?
#
loop_
_entity_poly.entity_id
_entity_poly.type
_entity_poly.pdbx_seq_one_letter_code
_entity_poly.pdbx_strand_id
1 'polypeptide(L)' 'ADPAVLPVLEFSHLSSAPGPQMASQEGWETLGMDFRVVLDFCAGAVDWRGAYKNVGV' A
#
# COMPACT_ATOMS: atom_id res chain seq x y z
N ALA A 1 25.23 11.18 -4.36
CA ALA A 1 23.90 11.40 -3.77
C ALA A 1 23.78 10.41 -2.64
N ASP A 2 23.62 10.88 -1.40
CA ASP A 2 23.54 10.01 -0.23
C ASP A 2 22.16 9.30 -0.22
N PRO A 3 22.10 7.97 -0.35
CA PRO A 3 20.84 7.20 -0.31
C PRO A 3 20.08 7.36 1.02
N ALA A 4 20.75 7.77 2.10
CA ALA A 4 20.12 8.01 3.39
C ALA A 4 19.39 9.37 3.48
N VAL A 5 19.65 10.28 2.54
CA VAL A 5 19.13 11.66 2.56
C VAL A 5 17.97 11.86 1.57
N LEU A 6 17.83 10.98 0.57
CA LEU A 6 16.81 11.12 -0.49
C LEU A 6 15.87 9.91 -0.52
N PRO A 7 14.55 10.09 -0.31
CA PRO A 7 13.59 9.00 -0.43
C PRO A 7 13.48 8.56 -1.91
N VAL A 8 13.97 7.35 -2.19
CA VAL A 8 13.99 6.72 -3.51
C VAL A 8 12.68 6.01 -3.80
N LEU A 9 12.13 5.36 -2.77
CA LEU A 9 10.87 4.63 -2.80
C LEU A 9 9.90 5.33 -1.87
N GLU A 10 8.72 5.66 -2.40
CA GLU A 10 7.62 6.21 -1.63
C GLU A 10 6.54 5.14 -1.45
N PHE A 11 6.00 5.08 -0.24
CA PHE A 11 4.84 4.27 0.10
C PHE A 11 3.79 5.18 0.73
N SER A 12 2.59 5.20 0.16
CA SER A 12 1.53 6.09 0.59
C SER A 12 0.16 5.40 0.57
N HIS A 13 -0.73 5.91 1.41
CA HIS A 13 -2.14 5.53 1.42
C HIS A 13 -2.99 6.72 0.98
N LEU A 14 -4.20 6.45 0.51
CA LEU A 14 -5.14 7.51 0.18
C LEU A 14 -5.49 8.30 1.45
N SER A 15 -5.39 9.64 1.43
CA SER A 15 -5.62 10.47 2.62
C SER A 15 -7.00 10.27 3.25
N SER A 16 -8.01 9.91 2.46
CA SER A 16 -9.37 9.61 2.94
C SER A 16 -9.54 8.16 3.44
N ALA A 17 -8.57 7.28 3.18
CA ALA A 17 -8.58 5.86 3.54
C ALA A 17 -7.15 5.41 3.92
N PRO A 18 -6.63 5.82 5.09
CA PRO A 18 -5.23 5.59 5.49
C PRO A 18 -4.91 4.13 5.87
N GLY A 19 -5.85 3.20 5.72
CA GLY A 19 -5.70 1.81 6.09
C GLY A 19 -6.82 0.93 5.57
N PRO A 20 -6.79 -0.37 5.89
CA PRO A 20 -7.77 -1.34 5.38
C PRO A 20 -9.19 -0.98 5.76
N GLN A 21 -10.07 -0.84 4.77
CA GLN A 21 -11.49 -0.59 4.95
C GLN A 21 -12.25 -1.91 4.88
N MET A 22 -13.00 -2.24 5.93
CA MET A 22 -13.79 -3.46 6.01
C MET A 22 -15.28 -3.14 5.85
N ALA A 23 -15.96 -3.92 5.02
CA ALA A 23 -17.41 -3.93 4.88
C ALA A 23 -17.92 -5.35 5.10
N SER A 24 -18.97 -5.50 5.90
CA SER A 24 -19.66 -6.76 6.13
C SER A 24 -21.12 -6.62 5.72
N GLN A 25 -21.65 -7.55 4.93
CA GLN A 25 -23.05 -7.61 4.55
C GLN A 25 -23.64 -8.94 5.01
N GLU A 26 -24.74 -8.88 5.74
CA GLU A 26 -25.51 -10.05 6.12
C GLU A 26 -26.40 -10.47 4.95
N GLY A 27 -26.31 -11.74 4.54
CA GLY A 27 -27.01 -12.28 3.39
C GLY A 27 -28.50 -12.50 3.68
N TRP A 28 -29.37 -11.95 2.82
CA TRP A 28 -30.83 -12.19 2.88
C TRP A 28 -31.25 -13.40 2.03
N GLU A 29 -30.67 -13.57 0.84
CA GLU A 29 -31.02 -14.68 -0.08
C GLU A 29 -30.31 -16.00 0.25
N THR A 30 -29.15 -15.93 0.92
CA THR A 30 -28.41 -17.11 1.41
C THR A 30 -27.92 -16.79 2.81
N LEU A 31 -28.15 -17.73 3.73
CA LEU A 31 -27.76 -17.58 5.12
C LEU A 31 -26.23 -17.57 5.22
N GLY A 32 -25.65 -16.39 5.37
CA GLY A 32 -24.20 -16.17 5.33
C GLY A 32 -23.83 -14.72 5.60
N MET A 33 -22.53 -14.47 5.76
CA MET A 33 -21.99 -13.13 5.93
C MET A 33 -20.88 -12.91 4.91
N ASP A 34 -21.06 -11.88 4.09
CA ASP A 34 -20.09 -11.48 3.09
C ASP A 34 -19.16 -10.43 3.67
N PHE A 35 -17.87 -10.64 3.50
CA PHE A 35 -16.82 -9.72 3.96
C PHE A 35 -16.04 -9.19 2.77
N ARG A 36 -15.85 -7.87 2.74
CA ARG A 36 -15.00 -7.19 1.77
C ARG A 36 -13.97 -6.33 2.48
N VAL A 37 -12.70 -6.49 2.09
CA VAL A 37 -11.60 -5.64 2.56
C VAL A 37 -11.00 -4.91 1.36
N VAL A 38 -10.88 -3.59 1.47
CA VAL A 38 -10.26 -2.73 0.45
C VAL A 38 -9.08 -2.00 1.09
N LEU A 39 -7.93 -1.99 0.41
CA LEU A 39 -6.77 -1.22 0.82
C LEU A 39 -6.27 -0.41 -0.37
N ASP A 40 -6.43 0.91 -0.27
CA ASP A 40 -5.89 1.85 -1.24
C ASP A 40 -4.44 2.18 -0.87
N PHE A 41 -3.50 1.54 -1.59
CA PHE A 41 -2.07 1.78 -1.43
C PHE A 41 -1.46 2.27 -2.74
N CYS A 42 -0.42 3.08 -2.63
CA CYS A 42 0.45 3.46 -3.73
C CYS A 42 1.90 3.22 -3.33
N ALA A 43 2.67 2.67 -4.25
CA ALA A 43 4.11 2.49 -4.12
C ALA A 43 4.77 2.94 -5.43
N GLY A 44 5.84 3.73 -5.34
CA GLY A 44 6.49 4.30 -6.50
C GLY A 44 7.96 4.63 -6.27
N ALA A 45 8.75 4.55 -7.34
CA ALA A 45 10.12 5.04 -7.34
C ALA A 45 10.13 6.49 -7.79
N VAL A 46 10.55 7.40 -6.91
CA VAL A 46 10.45 8.85 -7.13
C VAL A 46 11.78 9.46 -7.58
N ASP A 47 12.91 8.85 -7.20
CA ASP A 47 14.23 9.29 -7.65
C ASP A 47 15.13 8.09 -7.99
N TRP A 48 15.92 8.20 -9.06
CA TRP A 48 16.89 7.17 -9.46
C TRP A 48 18.28 7.42 -8.87
N ARG A 49 18.58 8.66 -8.45
CA ARG A 49 19.93 9.08 -8.03
C ARG A 49 20.36 8.51 -6.68
N GLY A 50 19.41 8.15 -5.82
CA GLY A 50 19.66 7.47 -4.56
C GLY A 50 19.49 5.94 -4.63
N ALA A 51 19.02 5.41 -5.77
CA ALA A 51 18.76 3.98 -5.91
C ALA A 51 20.08 3.22 -6.02
N TYR A 52 20.43 2.46 -4.98
CA TYR A 52 21.61 1.60 -4.97
C TYR A 52 21.19 0.14 -5.03
N LYS A 53 21.67 -0.59 -6.04
CA LYS A 53 21.47 -2.04 -6.13
C LYS A 53 22.61 -2.73 -5.38
N ASN A 54 22.28 -3.32 -4.23
CA ASN A 54 23.21 -4.18 -3.50
C ASN A 54 23.55 -5.41 -4.37
N VAL A 55 24.85 -5.70 -4.54
CA VAL A 55 25.35 -6.83 -5.35
C VAL A 55 24.98 -8.20 -4.74
N GLY A 56 24.55 -8.21 -3.47
CA GLY A 56 24.24 -9.44 -2.74
C GLY A 56 25.52 -10.13 -2.25
N VAL A 57 25.42 -10.80 -1.11
CA VAL A 57 26.43 -11.74 -0.61
C VAL A 57 25.94 -13.15 -0.88
#